data_AF-A0A7S3SUN9-F1
#
_entry.id   AF-A0A7S3SUN9-F1
#
_cell.length_a   1.000
_cell.length_b   1.000
_cell.length_c   1.000
_cell.angle_alpha   90.00
_cell.angle_beta   90.00
_cell.angle_gamma   90.00
#
_symmetry.space_group_name_H-M   'P 1'
#
loop_
_entity.id
_entity.type
_entity.pdbx_description
1 polymer ?
#
loop_
_entity_poly.entity_id
_entity_poly.type
_entity_poly.pdbx_seq_one_letter_code
_entity_poly.pdbx_strand_id
1 'polypeptide(L)'
;DAHRRAHDGTTVLLTRRRRSGTTRCQRCRGGARAARARRSTPQRECMEPFRAQGLLAPYVRLWCVSNALRIASGTSAATALGDALAGQPTAVLLGLLTLLGLFPTSPPLLATTLLARAVSNLAKGAALGNSQTWGTLTDLSLLGALCETLALRGRWLPPLSAEEEAAIVRSCAPAVRVQLATVYAASALWKLNSSFAEPRRSCAAVFALQMLEHLPPAVTATPLPALMAAAAPALVLLVETAIPALLLAPCCWAGVSSALSFHLAIAACPPPNNIASFGATTVPRLFFWIPEEAAAALREAAGPRPLAAVAMAAAAAIATTLAPLHSRARSTIQGSGHDWHLCFLVWLAVPLAAAAL
;
A
#
# COMPACT_ATOMS: atom_id res chain seq x y z
N ASP A 1 52.37 -2.74 43.18
CA ASP A 1 53.70 -2.49 42.58
C ASP A 1 53.56 -2.19 41.09
N ALA A 2 53.27 -0.95 40.67
CA ALA A 2 54.11 0.26 40.69
C ALA A 2 55.14 0.30 39.53
N HIS A 3 54.78 0.98 38.43
CA HIS A 3 55.65 1.85 37.59
C HIS A 3 54.81 2.41 36.41
N ARG A 4 54.27 3.65 36.50
CA ARG A 4 54.80 4.97 36.07
C ARG A 4 55.23 5.09 34.59
N ARG A 5 54.49 5.94 33.84
CA ARG A 5 54.88 7.13 33.01
C ARG A 5 53.78 7.36 31.96
N ALA A 6 52.88 8.35 32.07
CA ALA A 6 53.03 9.80 31.89
C ALA A 6 53.49 10.21 30.47
N HIS A 7 52.55 10.71 29.66
CA HIS A 7 52.80 11.70 28.61
C HIS A 7 51.56 12.57 28.40
N ASP A 8 51.71 13.85 28.77
CA ASP A 8 50.97 15.01 28.30
C ASP A 8 51.01 15.07 26.75
N GLY A 9 50.07 15.62 25.99
CA GLY A 9 49.09 16.67 26.24
C GLY A 9 49.21 17.67 25.09
N THR A 10 48.15 17.93 24.31
CA THR A 10 48.03 19.21 23.58
C THR A 10 46.57 19.49 23.19
N THR A 11 45.97 20.43 23.89
CA THR A 11 44.66 21.02 23.63
C THR A 11 44.84 22.19 22.65
N VAL A 12 44.22 22.12 21.46
CA VAL A 12 44.19 23.25 20.52
C VAL A 12 42.93 24.07 20.74
N LEU A 13 43.10 25.19 21.43
CA LEU A 13 42.14 26.29 21.57
C LEU A 13 42.24 27.20 20.34
N LEU A 14 41.25 27.17 19.45
CA LEU A 14 41.13 28.15 18.37
C LEU A 14 40.28 29.34 18.80
N THR A 15 40.96 30.48 18.87
CA THR A 15 40.46 31.79 19.25
C THR A 15 39.77 32.51 18.09
N ARG A 16 38.51 32.88 18.35
CA ARG A 16 37.84 34.16 18.05
C ARG A 16 38.58 35.13 17.10
N ARG A 17 38.00 35.40 15.91
CA ARG A 17 38.28 36.64 15.16
C ARG A 17 36.98 37.38 14.83
N ARG A 18 36.74 38.46 15.57
CA ARG A 18 35.84 39.57 15.23
C ARG A 18 36.38 40.26 13.97
N ARG A 19 35.51 40.56 12.99
CA ARG A 19 35.69 41.71 12.11
C ARG A 19 34.39 42.51 12.04
N SER A 20 34.54 43.74 12.49
CA SER A 20 33.62 44.87 12.43
C SER A 20 33.71 45.56 11.06
N GLY A 21 32.56 46.09 10.61
CA GLY A 21 32.50 47.35 9.85
C GLY A 21 32.46 47.22 8.33
N THR A 22 31.30 47.52 7.74
CA THR A 22 31.14 48.74 6.92
C THR A 22 29.68 48.96 6.59
N THR A 23 29.16 50.06 7.11
CA THR A 23 27.93 50.73 6.74
C THR A 23 28.04 51.31 5.33
N ARG A 24 27.08 51.00 4.45
CA ARG A 24 26.78 51.88 3.30
C ARG A 24 25.28 51.95 3.09
N CYS A 25 24.70 53.02 3.64
CA CYS A 25 23.42 53.57 3.25
C CYS A 25 23.66 54.43 2.00
N GLN A 26 23.00 54.13 0.88
CA GLN A 26 22.78 55.11 -0.18
C GLN A 26 21.35 55.00 -0.70
N ARG A 27 20.61 56.07 -0.39
CA ARG A 27 19.28 56.44 -0.83
C ARG A 27 19.09 56.39 -2.35
N CYS A 28 17.88 55.96 -2.72
CA CYS A 28 16.96 56.59 -3.67
C CYS A 28 17.47 57.09 -5.03
N ARG A 29 17.21 56.28 -6.07
CA ARG A 29 16.67 56.72 -7.37
C ARG A 29 15.66 55.64 -7.78
N GLY A 30 14.35 55.89 -7.87
CA GLY A 30 13.75 56.90 -8.74
C GLY A 30 13.73 56.34 -10.16
N GLY A 31 12.77 55.47 -10.47
CA GLY A 31 12.72 54.78 -11.76
C GLY A 31 11.44 53.99 -11.94
N ALA A 32 10.34 54.70 -12.18
CA ALA A 32 9.12 54.14 -12.74
C ALA A 32 9.46 53.44 -14.07
N ARG A 33 9.46 52.10 -14.09
CA ARG A 33 9.46 51.31 -15.32
C ARG A 33 8.86 49.93 -15.06
N ALA A 34 7.75 49.70 -15.76
CA ALA A 34 7.16 48.41 -16.07
C ALA A 34 6.66 47.59 -14.87
N ALA A 35 5.40 47.84 -14.52
CA ALA A 35 4.46 46.80 -14.09
C ALA A 35 4.37 45.72 -15.19
N ARG A 36 5.42 44.91 -15.33
CA ARG A 36 5.35 43.64 -16.04
C ARG A 36 4.71 42.70 -15.05
N ALA A 37 3.38 42.63 -15.11
CA ALA A 37 2.59 41.60 -14.48
C ALA A 37 3.30 40.26 -14.72
N ARG A 38 4.04 39.80 -13.71
CA ARG A 38 4.44 38.42 -13.62
C ARG A 38 3.12 37.70 -13.48
N ARG A 39 2.55 37.26 -14.62
CA ARG A 39 1.69 36.11 -14.65
C ARG A 39 2.52 35.00 -14.04
N SER A 40 2.44 34.88 -12.72
CA SER A 40 2.80 33.67 -12.00
C SER A 40 1.95 32.61 -12.65
N THR A 41 2.52 31.89 -13.60
CA THR A 41 1.92 30.70 -14.17
C THR A 41 1.61 29.82 -12.97
N PRO A 42 0.33 29.57 -12.63
CA PRO A 42 -0.04 28.75 -11.46
C PRO A 42 0.23 27.26 -11.73
N GLN A 43 1.21 26.93 -12.58
CA GLN A 43 1.47 25.61 -13.13
C GLN A 43 2.70 24.91 -12.55
N ARG A 44 3.40 25.50 -11.56
CA ARG A 44 4.59 24.87 -10.96
C ARG A 44 4.45 24.45 -9.50
N GLU A 45 3.33 24.74 -8.85
CA GLU A 45 3.09 24.28 -7.47
C GLU A 45 2.56 22.84 -7.39
N CYS A 46 2.15 22.21 -8.50
CA CYS A 46 1.54 20.87 -8.45
C CYS A 46 2.52 19.69 -8.28
N MET A 47 3.81 19.93 -8.03
CA MET A 47 4.76 18.87 -7.69
C MET A 47 5.81 19.37 -6.70
N GLU A 48 5.38 19.79 -5.51
CA GLU A 48 6.27 19.74 -4.35
C GLU A 48 6.90 18.32 -4.31
N PRO A 49 8.24 18.21 -4.23
CA PRO A 49 8.92 16.93 -4.24
C PRO A 49 8.42 16.11 -3.05
N PHE A 50 7.94 14.90 -3.33
CA PHE A 50 7.47 13.94 -2.33
C PHE A 50 8.49 13.80 -1.18
N ARG A 51 8.20 14.43 -0.04
CA ARG A 51 8.97 14.30 1.19
C ARG A 51 8.39 13.12 1.96
N ALA A 52 9.20 12.10 2.18
CA ALA A 52 8.73 10.77 2.60
C ALA A 52 8.94 10.47 4.08
N GLN A 53 9.01 11.48 4.96
CA GLN A 53 9.45 11.26 6.33
C GLN A 53 8.43 10.41 7.11
N GLY A 54 8.91 9.35 7.79
CA GLY A 54 8.10 8.52 8.69
C GLY A 54 6.96 7.73 8.02
N LEU A 55 7.08 7.45 6.72
CA LEU A 55 6.07 6.77 5.92
C LEU A 55 6.18 5.24 5.92
N LEU A 56 7.37 4.71 6.20
CA LEU A 56 7.65 3.28 6.03
C LEU A 56 6.91 2.45 7.08
N ALA A 57 6.98 2.83 8.36
CA ALA A 57 6.37 2.05 9.42
C ALA A 57 4.83 1.86 9.27
N PRO A 58 4.02 2.91 9.00
CA PRO A 58 2.59 2.75 8.75
C PRO A 58 2.28 1.85 7.55
N TYR A 59 3.02 2.05 6.44
CA TYR A 59 2.89 1.19 5.25
C TYR A 59 3.18 -0.27 5.58
N VAL A 60 4.30 -0.56 6.26
CA VAL A 60 4.71 -1.92 6.63
C VAL A 60 3.65 -2.59 7.51
N ARG A 61 3.05 -1.87 8.47
CA ARG A 61 1.95 -2.40 9.28
C ARG A 61 0.73 -2.77 8.43
N LEU A 62 0.28 -1.87 7.57
CA LEU A 62 -0.85 -2.11 6.66
C LEU A 62 -0.57 -3.29 5.73
N TRP A 63 0.65 -3.36 5.20
CA TRP A 63 1.12 -4.45 4.37
C TRP A 63 1.14 -5.79 5.13
N CYS A 64 1.59 -5.80 6.39
CA CYS A 64 1.58 -6.99 7.25
C CYS A 64 0.15 -7.46 7.50
N VAL A 65 -0.76 -6.55 7.86
CA VAL A 65 -2.17 -6.86 8.11
C VAL A 65 -2.82 -7.47 6.89
N SER A 66 -2.67 -6.82 5.73
CA SER A 66 -3.25 -7.31 4.48
C SER A 66 -2.75 -8.70 4.11
N ASN A 67 -1.44 -8.95 4.27
CA ASN A 67 -0.86 -10.26 3.97
C ASN A 67 -1.25 -11.33 4.97
N ALA A 68 -1.31 -11.01 6.26
CA ALA A 68 -1.77 -11.93 7.28
C ALA A 68 -3.23 -12.33 7.03
N LEU A 69 -4.10 -11.37 6.70
CA LEU A 69 -5.49 -11.63 6.35
C LEU A 69 -5.63 -12.45 5.07
N ARG A 70 -4.81 -12.19 4.04
CA ARG A 70 -4.78 -12.99 2.81
C ARG A 70 -4.43 -14.46 3.08
N ILE A 71 -3.45 -14.69 3.95
CA ILE A 71 -3.03 -16.03 4.36
C ILE A 71 -4.14 -16.70 5.18
N ALA A 72 -4.68 -16.00 6.19
CA ALA A 72 -5.74 -16.44 7.07
C ALA A 72 -7.02 -16.85 6.35
N SER A 73 -7.48 -15.97 5.47
CA SER A 73 -8.69 -16.15 4.66
C SER A 73 -8.49 -17.15 3.54
N GLY A 74 -7.29 -17.73 3.38
CA GLY A 74 -6.96 -18.65 2.31
C GLY A 74 -7.45 -18.17 0.94
N THR A 75 -7.46 -16.86 0.69
CA THR A 75 -8.11 -16.19 -0.46
C THR A 75 -7.40 -16.44 -1.79
N SER A 76 -6.52 -17.44 -1.84
CA SER A 76 -6.08 -18.05 -3.09
C SER A 76 -6.02 -19.56 -2.90
N ALA A 77 -6.80 -20.28 -3.71
CA ALA A 77 -6.70 -21.73 -3.86
C ALA A 77 -5.25 -22.17 -4.16
N ALA A 78 -4.50 -21.31 -4.86
CA ALA A 78 -3.07 -21.44 -5.11
C ALA A 78 -2.18 -21.38 -3.85
N THR A 79 -2.58 -20.68 -2.79
CA THR A 79 -1.83 -20.68 -1.52
C THR A 79 -2.12 -21.95 -0.73
N ALA A 80 -3.34 -22.47 -0.73
CA ALA A 80 -3.61 -23.76 -0.10
C ALA A 80 -2.89 -24.93 -0.81
N LEU A 81 -2.89 -24.94 -2.15
CA LEU A 81 -2.16 -25.94 -2.94
C LEU A 81 -0.64 -25.73 -2.88
N GLY A 82 -0.18 -24.48 -2.93
CA GLY A 82 1.23 -24.12 -2.82
C GLY A 82 1.82 -24.41 -1.44
N ASP A 83 1.08 -24.16 -0.36
CA ASP A 83 1.53 -24.43 1.02
C ASP A 83 1.58 -25.94 1.28
N ALA A 84 0.66 -26.72 0.70
CA ALA A 84 0.69 -28.18 0.73
C ALA A 84 1.86 -28.77 -0.07
N LEU A 85 2.19 -28.18 -1.23
CA LEU A 85 3.26 -28.66 -2.11
C LEU A 85 4.66 -28.19 -1.70
N ALA A 86 4.79 -26.99 -1.10
CA ALA A 86 6.07 -26.38 -0.78
C ALA A 86 6.58 -26.72 0.63
N GLY A 87 5.79 -27.42 1.47
CA GLY A 87 6.16 -27.74 2.86
C GLY A 87 6.50 -26.50 3.70
N GLN A 88 6.11 -25.31 3.25
CA GLN A 88 6.38 -24.06 3.93
C GLN A 88 5.41 -23.93 5.09
N PRO A 89 5.89 -23.79 6.34
CA PRO A 89 4.99 -23.50 7.43
C PRO A 89 4.44 -22.09 7.25
N THR A 90 3.24 -21.97 6.69
CA THR A 90 2.40 -20.76 6.66
C THR A 90 2.43 -20.02 8.01
N ALA A 91 2.56 -20.78 9.11
CA ALA A 91 2.78 -20.30 10.46
C ALA A 91 4.06 -19.46 10.65
N VAL A 92 5.17 -19.81 10.00
CA VAL A 92 6.42 -19.02 10.06
C VAL A 92 6.23 -17.68 9.35
N LEU A 93 5.63 -17.67 8.15
CA LEU A 93 5.37 -16.41 7.45
C LEU A 93 4.38 -15.53 8.24
N LEU A 94 3.33 -16.11 8.82
CA LEU A 94 2.42 -15.38 9.73
C LEU A 94 3.14 -14.86 10.97
N GLY A 95 4.04 -15.64 11.56
CA GLY A 95 4.89 -15.22 12.69
C GLY A 95 5.77 -14.03 12.31
N LEU A 96 6.44 -14.10 11.16
CA LEU A 96 7.26 -13.01 10.62
C LEU A 96 6.43 -11.75 10.36
N LEU A 97 5.26 -11.86 9.72
CA LEU A 97 4.35 -10.74 9.48
C LEU A 97 3.86 -10.11 10.79
N THR A 98 3.56 -10.92 11.79
CA THR A 98 3.14 -10.45 13.12
C THR A 98 4.27 -9.69 13.80
N LEU A 99 5.46 -10.29 13.89
CA LEU A 99 6.63 -9.65 14.48
C LEU A 99 6.99 -8.36 13.73
N LEU A 100 6.99 -8.36 12.39
CA LEU A 100 7.27 -7.18 11.59
C LEU A 100 6.22 -6.11 11.80
N GLY A 101 4.95 -6.50 11.93
CA GLY A 101 3.89 -5.58 12.28
C GLY A 101 4.12 -4.92 13.65
N LEU A 102 4.66 -5.65 14.65
CA LEU A 102 5.00 -5.09 15.96
C LEU A 102 6.23 -4.17 15.89
N PHE A 103 7.23 -4.56 15.10
CA PHE A 103 8.53 -3.87 14.96
C PHE A 103 8.81 -3.46 13.50
N PRO A 104 8.01 -2.56 12.90
CA PRO A 104 8.04 -2.29 11.46
C PRO A 104 9.31 -1.57 10.98
N THR A 105 10.10 -1.03 11.91
CA THR A 105 11.35 -0.30 11.65
C THR A 105 12.59 -1.17 11.85
N SER A 106 12.42 -2.49 12.03
CA SER A 106 13.52 -3.44 12.15
C SER A 106 14.02 -3.89 10.76
N PRO A 107 15.20 -3.45 10.29
CA PRO A 107 15.72 -3.83 8.98
C PRO A 107 15.83 -5.34 8.73
N PRO A 108 16.42 -6.16 9.63
CA PRO A 108 16.58 -7.58 9.37
C PRO A 108 15.21 -8.26 9.29
N LEU A 109 14.26 -7.85 10.15
CA LEU A 109 12.91 -8.41 10.13
C LEU A 109 12.15 -8.04 8.86
N LEU A 110 12.27 -6.79 8.39
CA LEU A 110 11.68 -6.35 7.14
C LEU A 110 12.27 -7.12 5.96
N ALA A 111 13.60 -7.22 5.87
CA ALA A 111 14.29 -7.95 4.82
C ALA A 111 13.91 -9.43 4.79
N THR A 112 13.97 -10.12 5.94
CA THR A 112 13.61 -11.54 6.07
C THR A 112 12.14 -11.77 5.72
N THR A 113 11.22 -10.90 6.15
CA THR A 113 9.78 -11.08 5.86
C THR A 113 9.46 -10.85 4.38
N LEU A 114 10.06 -9.83 3.75
CA LEU A 114 9.92 -9.58 2.31
C LEU A 114 10.48 -10.75 1.49
N LEU A 115 11.68 -11.23 1.85
CA LEU A 115 12.32 -12.36 1.18
C LEU A 115 11.52 -13.66 1.36
N ALA A 116 11.08 -13.98 2.57
CA ALA A 116 10.28 -15.16 2.86
C ALA A 116 8.95 -15.14 2.07
N ARG A 117 8.30 -13.98 1.97
CA ARG A 117 7.08 -13.81 1.16
C ARG A 117 7.37 -13.98 -0.33
N ALA A 118 8.46 -13.40 -0.84
CA ALA A 118 8.84 -13.52 -2.25
C ALA A 118 9.14 -14.99 -2.62
N VAL A 119 9.93 -15.69 -1.79
CA VAL A 119 10.23 -17.12 -1.97
C VAL A 119 8.94 -17.95 -1.90
N SER A 120 8.07 -17.71 -0.91
CA SER A 120 6.77 -18.39 -0.80
C SER A 120 5.90 -18.19 -2.04
N ASN A 121 5.86 -16.98 -2.62
CA ASN A 121 5.12 -16.73 -3.85
C ASN A 121 5.80 -17.43 -5.05
N LEU A 122 7.12 -17.35 -5.20
CA LEU A 122 7.84 -17.98 -6.30
C LEU A 122 7.72 -19.51 -6.27
N ALA A 123 7.70 -20.11 -5.08
CA ALA A 123 7.50 -21.56 -4.90
C ALA A 123 6.13 -22.05 -5.42
N LYS A 124 5.14 -21.16 -5.60
CA LYS A 124 3.85 -21.51 -6.21
C LYS A 124 3.96 -21.77 -7.71
N GLY A 125 5.06 -21.37 -8.36
CA GLY A 125 5.31 -21.60 -9.79
C GLY A 125 4.15 -21.13 -10.66
N ALA A 126 3.64 -22.02 -11.52
CA ALA A 126 2.52 -21.74 -12.41
C ALA A 126 1.18 -21.48 -11.70
N ALA A 127 1.05 -21.85 -10.42
CA ALA A 127 -0.15 -21.55 -9.63
C ALA A 127 -0.16 -20.10 -9.10
N LEU A 128 0.92 -19.35 -9.23
CA LEU A 128 0.99 -17.97 -8.76
C LEU A 128 0.01 -17.08 -9.56
N GLY A 129 -0.97 -16.51 -8.88
CA GLY A 129 -1.93 -15.61 -9.52
C GLY A 129 -1.23 -14.31 -9.96
N ASN A 130 -1.69 -13.74 -11.08
CA ASN A 130 -1.09 -12.51 -11.67
C ASN A 130 -0.88 -11.40 -10.64
N SER A 131 -1.90 -11.13 -9.81
CA SER A 131 -1.82 -10.11 -8.76
C SER A 131 -0.72 -10.37 -7.73
N GLN A 132 -0.46 -11.64 -7.42
CA GLN A 132 0.58 -12.06 -6.48
C GLN A 132 1.97 -11.88 -7.10
N THR A 133 2.13 -12.14 -8.40
CA THR A 133 3.36 -11.83 -9.15
C THR A 133 3.69 -10.35 -9.06
N TRP A 134 2.74 -9.47 -9.37
CA TRP A 134 2.91 -8.02 -9.24
C TRP A 134 3.18 -7.58 -7.79
N GLY A 135 2.49 -8.20 -6.83
CA GLY A 135 2.74 -8.02 -5.41
C GLY A 135 4.19 -8.36 -5.04
N THR A 136 4.75 -9.45 -5.54
CA THR A 136 6.15 -9.84 -5.31
C THR A 136 7.12 -8.82 -5.90
N LEU A 137 6.88 -8.29 -7.11
CA LEU A 137 7.75 -7.29 -7.73
C LEU A 137 7.84 -6.01 -6.90
N THR A 138 6.72 -5.55 -6.34
CA THR A 138 6.73 -4.39 -5.44
C THR A 138 7.44 -4.68 -4.12
N ASP A 139 7.35 -5.89 -3.58
CA ASP A 139 8.07 -6.29 -2.37
C ASP A 139 9.58 -6.32 -2.62
N LEU A 140 10.01 -6.82 -3.79
CA LEU A 140 11.40 -6.82 -4.21
C LEU A 140 11.95 -5.40 -4.43
N SER A 141 11.11 -4.48 -4.92
CA SER A 141 11.49 -3.07 -5.07
C SER A 141 11.75 -2.41 -3.70
N LEU A 142 10.92 -2.72 -2.70
CA LEU A 142 11.14 -2.28 -1.32
C LEU A 142 12.37 -2.93 -0.69
N LEU A 143 12.58 -4.22 -0.92
CA LEU A 143 13.76 -4.95 -0.44
C LEU A 143 15.05 -4.37 -1.04
N GLY A 144 15.06 -4.05 -2.33
CA GLY A 144 16.20 -3.41 -3.01
C GLY A 144 16.55 -2.06 -2.37
N ALA A 145 15.55 -1.18 -2.19
CA ALA A 145 15.76 0.12 -1.55
C ALA A 145 16.23 0.01 -0.08
N LEU A 146 15.74 -0.99 0.66
CA LEU A 146 16.24 -1.31 1.99
C LEU A 146 17.71 -1.73 1.95
N CYS A 147 18.07 -2.68 1.09
CA CYS A 147 19.45 -3.16 0.95
C CYS A 147 20.42 -2.04 0.56
N GLU A 148 20.03 -1.17 -0.38
CA GLU A 148 20.81 0.01 -0.77
C GLU A 148 21.06 0.94 0.44
N THR A 149 20.00 1.25 1.19
CA THR A 149 20.09 2.10 2.38
C THR A 149 21.00 1.49 3.44
N LEU A 150 20.91 0.18 3.68
CA LEU A 150 21.75 -0.53 4.66
C LEU A 150 23.21 -0.65 4.21
N ALA A 151 23.46 -0.81 2.91
CA ALA A 151 24.81 -0.80 2.35
C ALA A 151 25.49 0.56 2.57
N LEU A 152 24.76 1.67 2.36
CA LEU A 152 25.26 3.02 2.64
C LEU A 152 25.44 3.28 4.15
N ARG A 153 24.52 2.77 4.98
CA ARG A 153 24.56 2.91 6.44
C ARG A 153 25.70 2.10 7.07
N GLY A 154 26.13 0.99 6.46
CA GLY A 154 27.16 0.09 6.96
C GLY A 154 26.78 -0.73 8.20
N ARG A 155 25.50 -0.73 8.62
CA ARG A 155 25.01 -1.48 9.78
C ARG A 155 23.55 -1.91 9.60
N TRP A 156 23.22 -3.09 10.14
CA TRP A 156 21.87 -3.69 10.08
C TRP A 156 21.07 -3.53 11.39
N LEU A 157 21.62 -2.82 12.37
CA LEU A 157 21.03 -2.72 13.70
C LEU A 157 19.77 -1.84 13.69
N PRO A 158 18.67 -2.23 14.35
CA PRO A 158 17.49 -1.41 14.51
C PRO A 158 17.69 -0.28 15.54
N PRO A 159 16.80 0.74 15.56
CA PRO A 159 15.77 1.02 14.55
C PRO A 159 16.34 1.73 13.31
N LEU A 160 15.54 1.80 12.24
CA LEU A 160 15.73 2.79 11.17
C LEU A 160 15.46 4.20 11.71
N SER A 161 16.24 5.18 11.26
CA SER A 161 15.93 6.59 11.51
C SER A 161 14.79 7.05 10.59
N ALA A 162 14.09 8.13 10.95
CA ALA A 162 13.03 8.70 10.10
C ALA A 162 13.57 9.14 8.73
N GLU A 163 14.82 9.58 8.64
CA GLU A 163 15.49 9.94 7.40
C GLU A 163 15.80 8.71 6.53
N GLU A 164 16.26 7.61 7.13
CA GLU A 164 16.48 6.34 6.45
C GLU A 164 15.17 5.74 5.93
N GLU A 165 14.10 5.76 6.74
CA GLU A 165 12.76 5.36 6.30
C GLU A 165 12.31 6.18 5.08
N ALA A 166 12.53 7.49 5.12
CA ALA A 166 12.19 8.38 4.01
C ALA A 166 13.02 8.09 2.76
N ALA A 167 14.31 7.79 2.92
CA ALA A 167 15.19 7.44 1.81
C ALA A 167 14.74 6.14 1.13
N ILE A 168 14.38 5.12 1.91
CA ILE A 168 13.85 3.84 1.39
C ILE A 168 12.59 4.08 0.57
N VAL A 169 11.60 4.82 1.12
CA VAL A 169 10.34 5.07 0.42
C VAL A 169 10.57 5.92 -0.84
N ARG A 170 11.40 6.97 -0.79
CA ARG A 170 11.72 7.78 -1.98
C ARG A 170 12.39 6.96 -3.08
N SER A 171 13.29 6.05 -2.73
CA SER A 171 14.00 5.21 -3.69
C SER A 171 13.06 4.24 -4.43
N CYS A 172 12.16 3.55 -3.71
CA CYS A 172 11.28 2.57 -4.33
C CYS A 172 9.96 3.12 -4.88
N ALA A 173 9.48 4.29 -4.41
CA ALA A 173 8.17 4.83 -4.80
C ALA A 173 7.96 4.94 -6.31
N PRO A 174 8.89 5.48 -7.14
CA PRO A 174 8.67 5.57 -8.58
C PRO A 174 8.43 4.20 -9.23
N ALA A 175 9.22 3.20 -8.85
CA ALA A 175 9.09 1.84 -9.36
C ALA A 175 7.76 1.21 -8.93
N VAL A 176 7.40 1.31 -7.65
CA VAL A 176 6.12 0.79 -7.14
C VAL A 176 4.93 1.47 -7.82
N ARG A 177 5.03 2.79 -8.08
CA ARG A 177 3.97 3.54 -8.75
C ARG A 177 3.72 3.05 -10.17
N VAL A 178 4.80 2.87 -10.94
CA VAL A 178 4.73 2.35 -12.31
C VAL A 178 4.22 0.90 -12.32
N GLN A 179 4.72 0.05 -11.41
CA GLN A 179 4.28 -1.34 -11.28
C GLN A 179 2.78 -1.43 -10.97
N LEU A 180 2.27 -0.60 -10.07
CA LEU A 180 0.85 -0.60 -9.71
C LEU A 180 -0.02 0.00 -10.82
N ALA A 181 0.41 1.07 -11.50
CA ALA A 181 -0.31 1.57 -12.69
C ALA A 181 -0.35 0.48 -13.79
N THR A 182 0.74 -0.24 -13.98
CA THR A 182 0.84 -1.33 -14.97
C THR A 182 -0.10 -2.48 -14.64
N VAL A 183 -0.23 -2.87 -13.36
CA VAL A 183 -1.15 -3.96 -12.99
C VAL A 183 -2.61 -3.57 -13.20
N TYR A 184 -3.01 -2.33 -12.94
CA TYR A 184 -4.35 -1.85 -13.25
C TYR A 184 -4.60 -1.80 -14.76
N ALA A 185 -3.63 -1.30 -15.54
CA ALA A 185 -3.73 -1.30 -17.00
C ALA A 185 -3.85 -2.72 -17.57
N ALA A 186 -3.03 -3.66 -17.09
CA ALA A 186 -3.10 -5.06 -17.50
C ALA A 186 -4.44 -5.71 -17.12
N SER A 187 -5.00 -5.37 -15.96
CA SER A 187 -6.34 -5.83 -15.55
C SER A 187 -7.43 -5.35 -16.52
N ALA A 188 -7.37 -4.09 -16.94
CA ALA A 188 -8.31 -3.52 -17.90
C ALA A 188 -8.15 -4.18 -19.28
N LEU A 189 -6.90 -4.28 -19.78
CA LEU A 189 -6.59 -4.91 -21.07
C LEU A 189 -7.06 -6.37 -21.12
N TRP A 190 -6.90 -7.13 -20.03
CA TRP A 190 -7.39 -8.51 -19.94
C TRP A 190 -8.91 -8.61 -20.13
N LYS A 191 -9.66 -7.57 -19.74
CA LYS A 191 -11.12 -7.47 -19.88
C LYS A 191 -11.55 -6.88 -21.22
N LEU A 192 -10.65 -6.37 -22.06
CA LEU A 192 -10.98 -5.87 -23.39
C LEU A 192 -11.15 -7.04 -24.38
N ASN A 193 -12.21 -7.81 -24.18
CA ASN A 193 -12.58 -8.93 -25.05
C ASN A 193 -14.11 -9.09 -25.13
N SER A 194 -14.58 -9.80 -26.15
CA SER A 194 -16.01 -10.00 -26.40
C SER A 194 -16.72 -10.77 -25.29
N SER A 195 -16.06 -11.70 -24.61
CA SER A 195 -16.65 -12.45 -23.51
C SER A 195 -16.91 -11.56 -22.29
N PHE A 196 -16.04 -10.60 -22.00
CA PHE A 196 -16.28 -9.65 -20.93
C PHE A 196 -17.33 -8.60 -21.31
N ALA A 197 -17.36 -8.17 -22.58
CA ALA A 197 -18.32 -7.18 -23.07
C ALA A 197 -19.77 -7.70 -23.12
N GLU A 198 -19.96 -9.01 -23.31
CA GLU A 198 -21.28 -9.67 -23.30
C GLU A 198 -21.83 -9.79 -21.86
N PRO A 199 -22.94 -9.08 -21.51
CA PRO A 199 -23.49 -9.09 -20.16
C PRO A 199 -23.79 -10.48 -19.61
N ARG A 200 -24.20 -11.43 -20.47
CA ARG A 200 -24.52 -12.80 -20.05
C ARG A 200 -23.31 -13.62 -19.60
N ARG A 201 -22.09 -13.18 -19.95
CA ARG A 201 -20.83 -13.88 -19.65
C ARG A 201 -19.91 -13.06 -18.74
N SER A 202 -20.20 -11.77 -18.57
CA SER A 202 -19.37 -10.84 -17.81
C SER A 202 -19.52 -11.02 -16.31
N CYS A 203 -18.39 -11.13 -15.59
CA CYS A 203 -18.42 -11.10 -14.13
C CYS A 203 -18.91 -9.74 -13.58
N ALA A 204 -18.72 -8.65 -14.31
CA ALA A 204 -19.21 -7.33 -13.90
C ALA A 204 -20.74 -7.29 -13.78
N ALA A 205 -21.45 -7.91 -14.73
CA ALA A 205 -22.91 -8.01 -14.69
C ALA A 205 -23.38 -8.87 -13.52
N VAL A 206 -22.70 -9.99 -13.26
CA VAL A 206 -22.98 -10.86 -12.10
C VAL A 206 -22.82 -10.08 -10.79
N PHE A 207 -21.71 -9.35 -10.61
CA PHE A 207 -21.44 -8.59 -9.39
C PHE A 207 -22.48 -7.47 -9.21
N ALA A 208 -22.81 -6.76 -10.28
CA ALA A 208 -23.82 -5.70 -10.24
C ALA A 208 -25.20 -6.24 -9.84
N LEU A 209 -25.62 -7.38 -10.41
CA LEU A 209 -26.91 -8.00 -10.09
C LEU A 209 -26.96 -8.50 -8.65
N GLN A 210 -25.89 -9.12 -8.15
CA GLN A 210 -25.82 -9.57 -6.77
C GLN A 210 -25.96 -8.44 -5.74
N MET A 211 -25.48 -7.24 -6.07
CA MET A 211 -25.71 -6.07 -5.22
C MET A 211 -27.17 -5.63 -5.18
N LEU A 212 -27.95 -5.93 -6.22
CA LEU A 212 -29.38 -5.63 -6.25
C LEU A 212 -30.22 -6.69 -5.55
N GLU A 213 -29.73 -7.92 -5.39
CA GLU A 213 -30.47 -9.02 -4.72
C GLU A 213 -30.83 -8.70 -3.26
N HIS A 214 -30.12 -7.75 -2.64
CA HIS A 214 -30.35 -7.34 -1.25
C HIS A 214 -31.29 -6.13 -1.14
N LEU A 215 -31.76 -5.60 -2.27
CA LEU A 215 -32.74 -4.51 -2.30
C LEU A 215 -34.18 -5.06 -2.22
N PRO A 216 -35.15 -4.24 -1.77
CA PRO A 216 -36.55 -4.65 -1.69
C PRO A 216 -37.09 -5.12 -3.05
N PRO A 217 -38.04 -6.08 -3.09
CA PRO A 217 -38.63 -6.61 -4.33
C PRO A 217 -39.20 -5.53 -5.26
N ALA A 218 -39.68 -4.41 -4.69
CA ALA A 218 -40.17 -3.28 -5.46
C ALA A 218 -39.09 -2.66 -6.37
N VAL A 219 -37.81 -2.70 -5.98
CA VAL A 219 -36.68 -2.20 -6.78
C VAL A 219 -36.27 -3.24 -7.83
N THR A 220 -36.23 -4.52 -7.47
CA THR A 220 -35.83 -5.60 -8.39
C THR A 220 -36.89 -5.93 -9.44
N ALA A 221 -38.15 -5.57 -9.23
CA ALA A 221 -39.23 -5.66 -10.22
C ALA A 221 -39.19 -4.55 -11.30
N THR A 222 -38.32 -3.54 -11.15
CA THR A 222 -38.16 -2.45 -12.14
C THR A 222 -37.24 -2.88 -13.29
N PRO A 223 -37.10 -2.07 -14.36
CA PRO A 223 -36.07 -2.31 -15.40
C PRO A 223 -34.61 -2.13 -14.93
N LEU A 224 -34.39 -1.68 -13.68
CA LEU A 224 -33.06 -1.35 -13.16
C LEU A 224 -32.08 -2.54 -13.20
N PRO A 225 -32.42 -3.78 -12.80
CA PRO A 225 -31.47 -4.90 -12.88
C PRO A 225 -31.02 -5.21 -14.30
N ALA A 226 -31.94 -5.14 -15.28
CA ALA A 226 -31.60 -5.34 -16.69
C ALA A 226 -30.66 -4.24 -17.20
N LEU A 227 -30.92 -2.97 -16.84
CA LEU A 227 -30.06 -1.86 -17.20
C LEU A 227 -28.67 -1.97 -16.56
N MET A 228 -28.62 -2.30 -15.26
CA MET A 228 -27.37 -2.48 -14.52
C MET A 228 -26.55 -3.64 -15.09
N ALA A 229 -27.16 -4.79 -15.37
CA ALA A 229 -26.48 -5.91 -15.99
C ALA A 229 -25.92 -5.54 -17.37
N ALA A 230 -26.69 -4.83 -18.20
CA ALA A 230 -26.26 -4.40 -19.53
C ALA A 230 -25.13 -3.36 -19.49
N ALA A 231 -25.17 -2.42 -18.54
CA ALA A 231 -24.20 -1.34 -18.44
C ALA A 231 -22.91 -1.72 -17.68
N ALA A 232 -22.98 -2.68 -16.74
CA ALA A 232 -21.89 -3.02 -15.85
C ALA A 232 -20.56 -3.34 -16.56
N PRO A 233 -20.51 -4.13 -17.65
CA PRO A 233 -19.26 -4.38 -18.36
C PRO A 233 -18.58 -3.10 -18.86
N ALA A 234 -19.34 -2.20 -19.48
CA ALA A 234 -18.82 -0.94 -20.01
C ALA A 234 -18.36 -0.02 -18.87
N LEU A 235 -19.12 0.07 -17.77
CA LEU A 235 -18.75 0.88 -16.61
C LEU A 235 -17.47 0.37 -15.94
N VAL A 236 -17.35 -0.95 -15.74
CA VAL A 236 -16.13 -1.53 -15.16
C VAL A 236 -14.92 -1.31 -16.07
N LEU A 237 -15.07 -1.49 -17.39
CA LEU A 237 -13.98 -1.19 -18.34
C LEU A 237 -13.57 0.27 -18.30
N LEU A 238 -14.54 1.19 -18.26
CA LEU A 238 -14.27 2.63 -18.17
C LEU A 238 -13.47 2.95 -16.90
N VAL A 239 -13.92 2.46 -15.74
CA VAL A 239 -13.27 2.71 -14.45
C VAL A 239 -11.88 2.07 -14.40
N GLU A 240 -11.75 0.79 -14.74
CA GLU A 240 -10.44 0.10 -14.72
C GLU A 240 -9.43 0.71 -15.70
N THR A 241 -9.87 1.21 -16.85
CA THR A 241 -9.00 1.90 -17.82
C THR A 241 -8.63 3.30 -17.33
N ALA A 242 -9.54 3.98 -16.62
CA ALA A 242 -9.29 5.31 -16.07
C ALA A 242 -8.32 5.28 -14.89
N ILE A 243 -8.39 4.28 -13.99
CA ILE A 243 -7.54 4.18 -12.79
C ILE A 243 -6.04 4.38 -13.10
N PRO A 244 -5.39 3.63 -14.01
CA PRO A 244 -3.95 3.78 -14.25
C PRO A 244 -3.61 5.16 -14.84
N ALA A 245 -4.45 5.71 -15.72
CA ALA A 245 -4.25 7.04 -16.27
C ALA A 245 -4.37 8.12 -15.18
N LEU A 246 -5.37 8.01 -14.31
CA LEU A 246 -5.58 8.92 -13.20
C LEU A 246 -4.48 8.80 -12.13
N LEU A 247 -3.97 7.59 -11.84
CA LEU A 247 -2.85 7.38 -10.91
C LEU A 247 -1.55 8.02 -11.41
N LEU A 248 -1.33 8.08 -12.72
CA LEU A 248 -0.15 8.69 -13.32
C LEU A 248 -0.37 10.18 -13.64
N ALA A 249 -1.59 10.69 -13.53
CA ALA A 249 -1.90 12.09 -13.73
C ALA A 249 -1.41 12.96 -12.56
N PRO A 250 -1.24 14.29 -12.77
CA PRO A 250 -0.92 15.22 -11.68
C PRO A 250 -1.95 15.21 -10.54
N CYS A 251 -3.23 14.96 -10.86
CA CYS A 251 -4.32 14.77 -9.90
C CYS A 251 -4.47 13.31 -9.46
N CYS A 252 -3.37 12.69 -9.00
CA CYS A 252 -3.29 11.27 -8.69
C CYS A 252 -4.34 10.77 -7.68
N TRP A 253 -4.88 11.68 -6.87
CA TRP A 253 -5.98 11.43 -5.94
C TRP A 253 -7.23 10.88 -6.59
N ALA A 254 -7.60 11.38 -7.76
CA ALA A 254 -8.72 10.83 -8.50
C ALA A 254 -8.49 9.34 -8.80
N GLY A 255 -7.24 8.94 -9.09
CA GLY A 255 -6.85 7.56 -9.31
C GLY A 255 -6.88 6.73 -8.03
N VAL A 256 -6.36 7.25 -6.92
CA VAL A 256 -6.38 6.58 -5.61
C VAL A 256 -7.82 6.37 -5.14
N SER A 257 -8.66 7.41 -5.15
CA SER A 257 -10.07 7.34 -4.76
C SER A 257 -10.83 6.38 -5.67
N SER A 258 -10.66 6.45 -6.99
CA SER A 258 -11.32 5.53 -7.92
C SER A 258 -10.92 4.08 -7.66
N ALA A 259 -9.63 3.81 -7.43
CA ALA A 259 -9.16 2.48 -7.10
C ALA A 259 -9.74 1.96 -5.78
N LEU A 260 -9.74 2.78 -4.72
CA LEU A 260 -10.32 2.42 -3.42
C LEU A 260 -11.82 2.14 -3.52
N SER A 261 -12.59 3.02 -4.18
CA SER A 261 -14.02 2.84 -4.40
C SER A 261 -14.32 1.59 -5.22
N PHE A 262 -13.52 1.32 -6.25
CA PHE A 262 -13.66 0.12 -7.08
C PHE A 262 -13.45 -1.17 -6.27
N HIS A 263 -12.36 -1.23 -5.49
CA HIS A 263 -12.10 -2.38 -4.61
C HIS A 263 -13.12 -2.51 -3.49
N LEU A 264 -13.64 -1.39 -2.97
CA LEU A 264 -14.70 -1.40 -1.97
C LEU A 264 -15.98 -2.01 -2.56
N ALA A 265 -16.37 -1.63 -3.79
CA ALA A 265 -17.53 -2.17 -4.46
C ALA A 265 -17.41 -3.69 -4.68
N ILE A 266 -16.24 -4.17 -5.09
CA ILE A 266 -15.98 -5.62 -5.23
C ILE A 266 -16.03 -6.31 -3.86
N ALA A 267 -15.39 -5.75 -2.85
CA ALA A 267 -15.37 -6.35 -1.51
C ALA A 267 -16.78 -6.41 -0.90
N ALA A 268 -17.62 -5.40 -1.19
CA ALA A 268 -18.99 -5.32 -0.71
C ALA A 268 -19.93 -6.32 -1.38
N CYS A 269 -19.55 -6.94 -2.52
CA CYS A 269 -20.34 -7.98 -3.16
C CYS A 269 -20.64 -9.12 -2.18
N PRO A 270 -21.79 -9.81 -2.26
CA PRO A 270 -22.09 -10.91 -1.37
C PRO A 270 -21.23 -12.13 -1.79
N PRO A 271 -20.99 -13.08 -0.88
CA PRO A 271 -20.37 -14.35 -1.24
C PRO A 271 -21.12 -15.04 -2.40
N PRO A 272 -20.41 -15.68 -3.35
CA PRO A 272 -18.97 -15.96 -3.36
C PRO A 272 -18.11 -14.89 -4.06
N ASN A 273 -18.70 -13.75 -4.44
CA ASN A 273 -18.08 -12.79 -5.36
C ASN A 273 -17.45 -11.56 -4.67
N ASN A 274 -17.37 -11.59 -3.34
CA ASN A 274 -16.52 -10.72 -2.51
C ASN A 274 -15.01 -10.99 -2.74
N ILE A 275 -14.57 -11.04 -4.00
CA ILE A 275 -13.20 -11.41 -4.36
C ILE A 275 -12.24 -10.29 -4.01
N ALA A 276 -11.74 -10.31 -2.78
CA ALA A 276 -10.97 -9.21 -2.24
C ALA A 276 -9.44 -9.40 -2.41
N SER A 277 -8.98 -10.52 -2.99
CA SER A 277 -7.56 -10.87 -3.11
C SER A 277 -6.73 -9.88 -3.95
N PHE A 278 -7.33 -9.33 -5.03
CA PHE A 278 -6.71 -8.30 -5.85
C PHE A 278 -6.56 -6.99 -5.05
N GLY A 279 -7.62 -6.57 -4.35
CA GLY A 279 -7.61 -5.41 -3.45
C GLY A 279 -6.63 -5.54 -2.31
N ALA A 280 -6.59 -6.69 -1.62
CA ALA A 280 -5.63 -6.98 -0.56
C ALA A 280 -4.17 -6.79 -1.05
N THR A 281 -3.90 -7.12 -2.31
CA THR A 281 -2.57 -6.93 -2.87
C THR A 281 -2.32 -5.47 -3.26
N THR A 282 -3.27 -4.81 -3.91
CA THR A 282 -3.05 -3.51 -4.54
C THR A 282 -3.30 -2.31 -3.61
N VAL A 283 -4.32 -2.36 -2.75
CA VAL A 283 -4.75 -1.25 -1.89
C VAL A 283 -3.65 -0.76 -0.94
N PRO A 284 -2.91 -1.63 -0.21
CA PRO A 284 -1.81 -1.15 0.64
C PRO A 284 -0.74 -0.37 -0.13
N ARG A 285 -0.58 -0.62 -1.44
CA ARG A 285 0.42 0.02 -2.30
C ARG A 285 -0.04 1.37 -2.84
N LEU A 286 -1.33 1.69 -2.76
CA LEU A 286 -1.82 3.06 -3.00
C LEU A 286 -1.23 4.05 -1.99
N PHE A 287 -0.71 3.57 -0.86
CA PHE A 287 0.04 4.38 0.10
C PHE A 287 1.21 5.15 -0.52
N PHE A 288 1.83 4.64 -1.59
CA PHE A 288 2.91 5.34 -2.27
C PHE A 288 2.46 6.60 -3.02
N TRP A 289 1.16 6.93 -3.04
CA TRP A 289 0.62 8.19 -3.55
C TRP A 289 0.17 9.17 -2.47
N ILE A 290 0.23 8.79 -1.19
CA ILE A 290 -0.21 9.65 -0.08
C ILE A 290 0.83 10.76 0.16
N PRO A 291 0.46 12.05 0.12
CA PRO A 291 1.29 13.19 0.48
C PRO A 291 1.80 13.12 1.91
N GLU A 292 2.88 13.83 2.19
CA GLU A 292 3.52 13.82 3.50
C GLU A 292 2.60 14.34 4.59
N GLU A 293 1.81 15.36 4.27
CA GLU A 293 0.90 16.06 5.19
C GLU A 293 -0.17 15.09 5.70
N ALA A 294 -0.78 14.36 4.76
CA ALA A 294 -1.73 13.31 5.06
C ALA A 294 -1.11 12.25 5.96
N ALA A 295 0.08 11.79 5.61
CA ALA A 295 0.74 10.79 6.43
C ALA A 295 1.22 11.30 7.79
N ALA A 296 1.52 12.59 7.91
CA ALA A 296 1.79 13.22 9.19
C ALA A 296 0.55 13.22 10.08
N ALA A 297 -0.62 13.57 9.53
CA ALA A 297 -1.91 13.46 10.21
C ALA A 297 -2.19 12.01 10.62
N LEU A 298 -1.81 11.02 9.80
CA LEU A 298 -1.93 9.61 10.14
C LEU A 298 -1.00 9.17 11.26
N ARG A 299 0.23 9.67 11.31
CA ARG A 299 1.13 9.41 12.45
C ARG A 299 0.56 9.98 13.74
N GLU A 300 0.02 11.19 13.68
CA GLU A 300 -0.59 11.87 14.83
C GLU A 300 -1.84 11.11 15.31
N ALA A 301 -2.73 10.74 14.37
CA ALA A 301 -3.94 9.97 14.66
C ALA A 301 -3.65 8.54 15.14
N ALA A 302 -2.59 7.90 14.62
CA ALA A 302 -2.19 6.56 15.05
C ALA A 302 -1.74 6.54 16.52
N GLY A 303 -1.13 7.64 17.00
CA GLY A 303 -0.56 7.75 18.33
C GLY A 303 0.39 6.58 18.70
N PRO A 304 0.84 6.49 19.95
CA PRO A 304 1.63 5.35 20.43
C PRO A 304 0.75 4.10 20.73
N ARG A 305 -0.49 4.03 20.22
CA ARG A 305 -1.47 3.09 20.78
C ARG A 305 -1.19 1.64 20.35
N PRO A 306 -0.93 0.72 21.29
CA PRO A 306 -0.71 -0.70 21.03
C PRO A 306 -1.96 -1.43 20.50
N LEU A 307 -3.09 -0.73 20.33
CA LEU A 307 -4.34 -1.33 19.87
C LEU A 307 -4.25 -1.88 18.44
N ALA A 308 -3.48 -1.26 17.54
CA ALA A 308 -3.26 -1.79 16.19
C ALA A 308 -2.40 -3.07 16.23
N ALA A 309 -1.41 -3.11 17.13
CA ALA A 309 -0.59 -4.29 17.39
C ALA A 309 -1.41 -5.43 18.03
N VAL A 310 -2.29 -5.12 18.99
CA VAL A 310 -3.23 -6.06 19.61
C VAL A 310 -4.28 -6.52 18.62
N ALA A 311 -4.81 -5.66 17.77
CA ALA A 311 -5.75 -6.02 16.71
C ALA A 311 -5.10 -6.91 15.65
N MET A 312 -3.83 -6.66 15.30
CA MET A 312 -3.05 -7.52 14.41
C MET A 312 -2.74 -8.88 15.04
N ALA A 313 -2.33 -8.90 16.31
CA ALA A 313 -2.08 -10.14 17.04
C ALA A 313 -3.38 -10.95 17.24
N ALA A 314 -4.49 -10.28 17.54
CA ALA A 314 -5.82 -10.89 17.63
C ALA A 314 -6.29 -11.39 16.26
N ALA A 315 -6.15 -10.61 15.19
CA ALA A 315 -6.48 -11.04 13.83
C ALA A 315 -5.63 -12.23 13.39
N ALA A 316 -4.33 -12.25 13.72
CA ALA A 316 -3.42 -13.37 13.43
C ALA A 316 -3.74 -14.62 14.28
N ALA A 317 -4.16 -14.46 15.54
CA ALA A 317 -4.57 -15.55 16.42
C ALA A 317 -5.94 -16.13 16.01
N ILE A 318 -6.91 -15.28 15.67
CA ILE A 318 -8.23 -15.67 15.14
C ILE A 318 -8.05 -16.37 13.80
N ALA A 319 -7.20 -15.83 12.92
CA ALA A 319 -6.84 -16.44 11.65
C ALA A 319 -6.28 -17.86 11.80
N THR A 320 -5.33 -18.07 12.70
CA THR A 320 -4.66 -19.37 12.89
C THR A 320 -5.57 -20.38 13.58
N THR A 321 -6.44 -19.95 14.50
CA THR A 321 -7.41 -20.82 15.19
C THR A 321 -8.62 -21.18 14.33
N LEU A 322 -9.04 -20.29 13.41
CA LEU A 322 -10.19 -20.54 12.53
C LEU A 322 -9.82 -21.17 11.17
N ALA A 323 -8.54 -21.21 10.78
CA ALA A 323 -8.09 -21.83 9.53
C ALA A 323 -8.46 -23.32 9.39
N PRO A 324 -8.39 -24.17 10.44
CA PRO A 324 -8.82 -25.57 10.37
C PRO A 324 -10.35 -25.75 10.28
N LEU A 325 -11.12 -24.77 10.77
CA LEU A 325 -12.58 -24.77 10.68
C LEU A 325 -13.05 -24.29 9.30
N HIS A 326 -12.34 -23.33 8.70
CA HIS A 326 -12.59 -22.84 7.35
C HIS A 326 -12.23 -23.86 6.25
N SER A 327 -11.19 -24.68 6.44
CA SER A 327 -10.82 -25.71 5.44
C SER A 327 -11.86 -26.83 5.36
N ARG A 328 -12.54 -27.18 6.47
CA ARG A 328 -13.68 -28.10 6.49
C ARG A 328 -14.96 -27.51 5.90
N ALA A 329 -15.17 -26.19 6.01
CA ALA A 329 -16.31 -25.52 5.39
C ALA A 329 -16.18 -25.36 3.86
N ARG A 330 -14.95 -25.25 3.34
CA ARG A 330 -14.69 -25.12 1.89
C ARG A 330 -14.91 -26.40 1.08
N SER A 331 -14.87 -27.57 1.71
CA SER A 331 -15.08 -28.82 0.97
C SER A 331 -16.55 -29.17 0.77
N THR A 332 -17.49 -28.39 1.33
CA THR A 332 -18.92 -28.68 1.19
C THR A 332 -19.77 -27.54 0.65
N ILE A 333 -19.48 -26.25 0.89
CA ILE A 333 -20.30 -25.17 0.31
C ILE A 333 -19.43 -23.92 0.08
N GLN A 334 -19.39 -23.45 -1.16
CA GLN A 334 -18.77 -22.20 -1.63
C GLN A 334 -19.46 -20.92 -1.09
N GLY A 335 -20.14 -20.97 0.07
CA GLY A 335 -21.22 -20.03 0.41
C GLY A 335 -21.24 -19.44 1.83
N SER A 336 -20.24 -19.64 2.69
CA SER A 336 -20.27 -19.07 4.06
C SER A 336 -19.12 -18.12 4.44
N GLY A 337 -18.24 -17.81 3.49
CA GLY A 337 -17.05 -16.99 3.74
C GLY A 337 -17.34 -15.50 3.89
N HIS A 338 -17.37 -15.02 5.13
CA HIS A 338 -17.49 -13.61 5.50
C HIS A 338 -16.16 -12.87 5.21
N ASP A 339 -15.92 -12.40 3.97
CA ASP A 339 -14.79 -11.52 3.64
C ASP A 339 -15.04 -10.03 3.99
N TRP A 340 -16.04 -9.72 4.82
CA TRP A 340 -16.34 -8.36 5.31
C TRP A 340 -15.15 -7.69 6.00
N HIS A 341 -14.20 -8.46 6.53
CA HIS A 341 -12.96 -7.93 7.10
C HIS A 341 -12.10 -7.19 6.07
N LEU A 342 -12.19 -7.55 4.79
CA LEU A 342 -11.49 -6.86 3.72
C LEU A 342 -12.20 -5.57 3.29
N CYS A 343 -13.54 -5.54 3.35
CA CYS A 343 -14.28 -4.28 3.33
C CYS A 343 -13.78 -3.36 4.44
N PHE A 344 -13.61 -3.87 5.66
CA PHE A 344 -13.10 -3.08 6.79
C PHE A 344 -11.67 -2.57 6.58
N LEU A 345 -10.78 -3.31 5.90
CA LEU A 345 -9.45 -2.82 5.53
C LEU A 345 -9.48 -1.75 4.45
N VAL A 346 -10.31 -1.91 3.42
CA VAL A 346 -10.52 -0.88 2.38
C VAL A 346 -11.17 0.35 3.01
N TRP A 347 -12.13 0.15 3.92
CA TRP A 347 -12.80 1.20 4.69
C TRP A 347 -11.90 1.82 5.75
N LEU A 348 -10.86 1.14 6.23
CA LEU A 348 -9.77 1.74 7.03
C LEU A 348 -8.83 2.54 6.14
N ALA A 349 -8.60 2.13 4.89
CA ALA A 349 -7.85 2.92 3.92
C ALA A 349 -8.56 4.23 3.53
N VAL A 350 -9.90 4.30 3.67
CA VAL A 350 -10.71 5.51 3.43
C VAL A 350 -10.43 6.65 4.43
N PRO A 351 -10.45 6.50 5.77
CA PRO A 351 -10.00 7.53 6.70
C PRO A 351 -8.49 7.80 6.55
N LEU A 352 -7.69 6.83 6.09
CA LEU A 352 -6.30 7.10 5.70
C LEU A 352 -6.19 8.05 4.49
N ALA A 353 -7.14 7.96 3.54
CA ALA A 353 -7.24 8.84 2.37
C ALA A 353 -8.06 10.12 2.65
N ALA A 354 -8.97 10.13 3.62
CA ALA A 354 -9.79 11.28 3.99
C ALA A 354 -9.08 12.21 4.98
N ALA A 355 -8.16 11.68 5.81
CA ALA A 355 -7.18 12.49 6.52
C ALA A 355 -6.14 13.15 5.57
N ALA A 356 -6.26 12.90 4.27
CA ALA A 356 -5.42 13.48 3.22
C ALA A 356 -6.07 14.65 2.46
N LEU A 357 -7.30 15.03 2.82
CA LEU A 357 -8.05 16.18 2.31
C LEU A 357 -8.16 17.26 3.39
#